data_AF-A0A4Q3VZ97-F1
#
_entry.id   AF-A0A4Q3VZ97-F1
#
_cell.length_a   1.000
_cell.length_b   1.000
_cell.length_c   1.000
_cell.angle_alpha   90.00
_cell.angle_beta   90.00
_cell.angle_gamma   90.00
#
_symmetry.space_group_name_H-M   'P 1'
#
loop_
_entity.id
_entity.type
_entity.pdbx_description
1 polymer ?
#
loop_
_entity_poly.entity_id
_entity_poly.type
_entity_poly.pdbx_seq_one_letter_code
_entity_poly.pdbx_strand_id
1 'polypeptide(L)'
;MLKIPDPPGFAASPDPLLQGSTPPNERMHPTMPFPDPATGELKIDPEIQLKAKGFDLTVSMFYSAAKPEIGMMGIGRSASVFARLWDANGTIVTITRGDFGEQYYEPFVPEESGSGTVVTYVSSKNTGNVTSLTYDTEADEYTEHFLSGMKMVYQEPYGGPANARRLGRVVDPSGNAQTYSYATFTYWDGTGDEEFRALRTIEVPGGNKVSFTYTVVWGQPLVETIGDWSGREWTMRYDANACLTTFTTPLGCVTKYGYSLAGAGAANTMLHTLEDSRGYVATYMYNARRQVVSLAAGTGVWSYSYNTNQTVEYWPSGGRVTYAYGEAGNNVGTIRADGVPVTYSYNENRMKVKETTPAGTMMSVVYDAQNRLSLSDDPLGNRTTYGYDVHSNVTTIQYPDSGIATFGYEGDGSTRRLVRHTDPLGRVTSWTYTTDGLVRTSTDPRGLVTTNNYDSQGNVVSVAYSDGGVATMFYDLLNRMESSVDPINRRTTYTYDAADHVVAVRNPLNRVTTYLYDGCLLQAEVDALG
;
A
#
# COMPACT_ATOMS: atom_id res chain seq x y z
N MET A 1 5.85 1.83 -3.83
CA MET A 1 5.56 1.02 -2.63
C MET A 1 6.31 1.64 -1.45
N LEU A 2 5.84 2.59 -0.63
CA LEU A 2 4.61 3.39 -0.49
C LEU A 2 3.42 2.99 -1.34
N LYS A 3 2.35 2.55 -0.70
CA LYS A 3 1.02 2.49 -1.31
C LYS A 3 0.53 3.93 -1.39
N ILE A 4 0.64 4.49 -2.59
CA ILE A 4 0.11 5.81 -2.93
C ILE A 4 -1.41 5.68 -2.87
N PRO A 5 -2.14 6.59 -2.19
CA PRO A 5 -3.60 6.59 -2.25
C PRO A 5 -4.03 6.66 -3.71
N ASP A 6 -4.91 5.76 -4.14
CA ASP A 6 -5.56 5.89 -5.44
C ASP A 6 -6.32 7.23 -5.46
N PRO A 7 -6.08 8.11 -6.46
CA PRO A 7 -6.87 9.31 -6.60
C PRO A 7 -8.36 8.97 -6.75
N PRO A 8 -9.27 9.81 -6.26
CA PRO A 8 -10.71 9.57 -6.30
C PRO A 8 -11.17 9.32 -7.75
N GLY A 9 -11.85 8.19 -7.94
CA GLY A 9 -11.98 7.51 -9.22
C GLY A 9 -12.65 8.28 -10.36
N PHE A 10 -12.20 7.97 -11.57
CA PHE A 10 -13.01 7.96 -12.78
C PHE A 10 -12.59 6.77 -13.63
N ALA A 11 -13.58 5.95 -13.98
CA ALA A 11 -13.51 4.65 -14.64
C ALA A 11 -12.72 3.62 -13.82
N ALA A 12 -13.44 2.59 -13.37
CA ALA A 12 -12.84 1.35 -12.92
C ALA A 12 -11.68 0.99 -13.86
N SER A 13 -10.46 0.97 -13.33
CA SER A 13 -9.52 -0.06 -13.75
C SER A 13 -10.34 -1.36 -13.72
N PRO A 14 -10.39 -2.13 -14.81
CA PRO A 14 -11.20 -3.33 -14.85
C PRO A 14 -10.64 -4.28 -13.82
N ASP A 15 -11.22 -4.23 -12.63
CA ASP A 15 -11.16 -5.22 -11.58
C ASP A 15 -9.74 -5.65 -11.11
N PRO A 16 -9.48 -5.77 -9.80
CA PRO A 16 -8.34 -6.56 -9.32
C PRO A 16 -8.37 -8.04 -9.80
N LEU A 17 -9.38 -8.46 -10.57
CA LEU A 17 -9.41 -9.73 -11.32
C LEU A 17 -8.36 -9.86 -12.44
N LEU A 18 -7.51 -8.84 -12.68
CA LEU A 18 -6.37 -8.96 -13.58
C LEU A 18 -5.10 -9.61 -12.97
N GLN A 19 -5.21 -10.20 -11.77
CA GLN A 19 -4.34 -11.29 -11.33
C GLN A 19 -5.14 -12.59 -11.12
N GLY A 20 -5.34 -13.34 -12.20
CA GLY A 20 -5.88 -14.69 -12.14
C GLY A 20 -7.38 -14.74 -11.85
N SER A 21 -8.02 -15.76 -12.40
CA SER A 21 -9.39 -16.16 -12.06
C SER A 21 -9.65 -16.00 -10.57
N THR A 22 -10.72 -15.30 -10.19
CA THR A 22 -11.32 -15.38 -8.85
C THR A 22 -11.43 -16.85 -8.47
N PRO A 23 -10.63 -17.34 -7.50
CA PRO A 23 -10.73 -18.72 -7.08
C PRO A 23 -12.10 -18.93 -6.41
N PRO A 24 -12.64 -20.15 -6.43
CA PRO A 24 -13.82 -20.46 -5.66
C PRO A 24 -13.57 -20.07 -4.20
N ASN A 25 -14.60 -19.50 -3.59
CA ASN A 25 -15.05 -19.32 -2.20
C ASN A 25 -14.16 -19.89 -1.05
N GLU A 26 -13.32 -20.90 -1.28
CA GLU A 26 -12.43 -21.57 -0.32
C GLU A 26 -11.22 -20.73 0.11
N ARG A 27 -10.84 -19.67 -0.63
CA ARG A 27 -9.71 -18.79 -0.25
C ARG A 27 -10.11 -17.60 0.64
N MET A 28 -11.39 -17.46 0.99
CA MET A 28 -11.96 -16.25 1.61
C MET A 28 -11.81 -16.23 3.14
N HIS A 29 -10.63 -16.54 3.66
CA HIS A 29 -10.33 -16.21 5.06
C HIS A 29 -9.46 -14.95 5.11
N PRO A 30 -9.94 -13.85 5.70
CA PRO A 30 -9.27 -12.54 5.66
C PRO A 30 -7.88 -12.52 6.32
N THR A 31 -7.54 -13.57 7.09
CA THR A 31 -6.25 -13.72 7.79
C THR A 31 -5.45 -14.94 7.33
N MET A 32 -5.72 -15.49 6.15
CA MET A 32 -4.98 -16.64 5.59
C MET A 32 -4.08 -16.21 4.42
N PRO A 33 -2.84 -15.75 4.68
CA PRO A 33 -1.90 -15.39 3.63
C PRO A 33 -1.42 -16.62 2.86
N PHE A 34 -1.61 -16.60 1.55
CA PHE A 34 -1.06 -17.61 0.64
C PHE A 34 0.38 -17.26 0.24
N PRO A 35 1.25 -18.25 0.00
CA PRO A 35 2.60 -17.98 -0.49
C PRO A 35 2.56 -17.40 -1.91
N ASP A 36 3.56 -16.59 -2.24
CA ASP A 36 3.78 -16.14 -3.62
C ASP A 36 3.97 -17.37 -4.54
N PRO A 37 3.19 -17.54 -5.61
CA PRO A 37 3.30 -18.72 -6.48
C PRO A 37 4.64 -18.86 -7.21
N ALA A 38 5.40 -17.78 -7.41
CA ALA A 38 6.67 -17.78 -8.13
C ALA A 38 7.84 -18.10 -7.21
N THR A 39 7.89 -17.45 -6.05
CA THR A 39 9.00 -17.64 -5.10
C THR A 39 8.72 -18.72 -4.06
N GLY A 40 7.45 -19.02 -3.81
CA GLY A 40 7.00 -19.84 -2.69
C GLY A 40 7.15 -19.16 -1.33
N GLU A 41 7.52 -17.88 -1.31
CA GLU A 41 7.77 -17.12 -0.10
C GLU A 41 6.45 -16.76 0.59
N LEU A 42 6.39 -16.96 1.91
CA LEU A 42 5.31 -16.39 2.71
C LEU A 42 5.64 -14.93 3.03
N LYS A 43 4.79 -14.01 2.56
CA LYS A 43 4.79 -12.62 2.97
C LYS A 43 3.48 -12.28 3.66
N ILE A 44 3.57 -11.59 4.80
CA ILE A 44 2.41 -11.12 5.55
C ILE A 44 2.59 -9.64 5.79
N ASP A 45 1.60 -8.84 5.43
CA ASP A 45 1.63 -7.40 5.65
C ASP A 45 0.36 -6.95 6.39
N PRO A 46 0.32 -7.06 7.73
CA PRO A 46 -0.69 -6.37 8.51
C PRO A 46 -0.47 -4.87 8.39
N GLU A 47 -1.53 -4.13 8.11
CA GLU A 47 -1.48 -2.66 8.02
C GLU A 47 -2.30 -2.03 9.14
N ILE A 48 -1.77 -0.97 9.74
CA ILE A 48 -2.53 0.00 10.53
C ILE A 48 -2.73 1.22 9.65
N GLN A 49 -3.98 1.54 9.34
CA GLN A 49 -4.35 2.71 8.54
C GLN A 49 -4.98 3.78 9.42
N LEU A 50 -4.45 5.00 9.37
CA LEU A 50 -4.91 6.14 10.15
C LEU A 50 -5.23 7.31 9.22
N LYS A 51 -6.47 7.81 9.31
CA LYS A 51 -6.93 8.94 8.51
C LYS A 51 -6.36 10.26 9.03
N ALA A 52 -5.58 10.95 8.21
CA ALA A 52 -4.91 12.18 8.61
C ALA A 52 -5.05 13.27 7.53
N LYS A 53 -4.84 14.54 7.92
CA LYS A 53 -4.98 15.66 6.99
C LYS A 53 -4.03 15.48 5.81
N GLY A 54 -4.57 15.56 4.61
CA GLY A 54 -3.81 15.57 3.35
C GLY A 54 -3.15 14.24 3.01
N PHE A 55 -2.73 13.46 4.01
CA PHE A 55 -1.97 12.25 3.85
C PHE A 55 -2.31 11.23 4.93
N ASP A 56 -3.00 10.16 4.55
CA ASP A 56 -3.26 9.00 5.41
C ASP A 56 -1.96 8.29 5.80
N LEU A 57 -1.83 7.91 7.06
CA LEU A 57 -0.67 7.16 7.54
C LEU A 57 -0.96 5.66 7.49
N THR A 58 -0.09 4.91 6.83
CA THR A 58 -0.13 3.44 6.83
C THR A 58 1.13 2.88 7.46
N VAL A 59 0.99 2.14 8.56
CA VAL A 59 2.07 1.36 9.18
C VAL A 59 1.90 -0.09 8.78
N SER A 60 2.68 -0.52 7.79
CA SER A 60 2.75 -1.90 7.31
C SER A 60 3.75 -2.69 8.16
N MET A 61 3.41 -3.91 8.57
CA MET A 61 4.21 -4.78 9.44
C MET A 61 4.67 -6.05 8.71
N PHE A 62 5.47 -5.86 7.67
CA PHE A 62 5.94 -6.92 6.78
C PHE A 62 6.60 -8.07 7.54
N TYR A 63 6.21 -9.29 7.19
CA TYR A 63 6.94 -10.53 7.44
C TYR A 63 7.42 -11.09 6.12
N SER A 64 8.64 -11.65 6.10
CA SER A 64 9.18 -12.41 4.99
C SER A 64 9.84 -13.68 5.52
N ALA A 65 9.41 -14.84 5.02
CA ALA A 65 10.10 -16.09 5.31
C ALA A 65 11.53 -16.13 4.72
N ALA A 66 11.81 -15.33 3.68
CA ALA A 66 13.13 -15.27 3.05
C ALA A 66 14.13 -14.40 3.84
N LYS A 67 13.66 -13.44 4.64
CA LYS A 67 14.49 -12.49 5.39
C LYS A 67 14.47 -12.89 6.87
N PRO A 68 15.50 -13.55 7.42
CA PRO A 68 15.50 -14.06 8.81
C PRO A 68 16.04 -13.04 9.82
N GLU A 69 16.36 -11.83 9.38
CA GLU A 69 17.00 -10.79 10.19
C GLU A 69 16.04 -10.28 11.26
N ILE A 70 16.58 -9.89 12.41
CA ILE A 70 15.80 -9.25 13.47
C ILE A 70 15.62 -7.78 13.10
N GLY A 71 14.42 -7.41 12.69
CA GLY A 71 13.99 -6.02 12.64
C GLY A 71 13.29 -5.64 13.95
N MET A 72 12.92 -4.38 14.11
CA MET A 72 12.20 -3.94 15.32
C MET A 72 10.80 -4.51 15.48
N MET A 73 10.26 -5.14 14.43
CA MET A 73 8.98 -5.84 14.52
C MET A 73 9.18 -7.33 14.87
N GLY A 74 10.41 -7.73 15.20
CA GLY A 74 10.81 -9.11 15.50
C GLY A 74 11.50 -9.80 14.32
N ILE A 75 11.79 -11.09 14.50
CA ILE A 75 12.51 -11.89 13.50
C ILE A 75 11.73 -11.99 12.19
N GLY A 76 12.44 -11.73 11.10
CA GLY A 76 11.91 -11.66 9.74
C GLY A 76 10.79 -10.67 9.54
N ARG A 77 10.72 -9.66 10.41
CA ARG A 77 9.73 -8.60 10.33
C ARG A 77 10.35 -7.22 10.23
N SER A 78 9.71 -6.35 9.46
CA SER A 78 10.09 -4.96 9.27
C SER A 78 8.84 -4.10 9.05
N ALA A 79 8.99 -2.78 8.99
CA ALA A 79 7.86 -1.87 8.84
C ALA A 79 8.11 -0.75 7.84
N SER A 80 7.07 -0.33 7.09
CA SER A 80 7.14 0.67 6.01
C SER A 80 7.71 2.04 6.42
N VAL A 81 7.76 2.29 7.72
CA VAL A 81 8.25 3.53 8.33
C VAL A 81 9.79 3.59 8.44
N PHE A 82 10.50 2.61 7.87
CA PHE A 82 11.96 2.57 7.83
C PHE A 82 12.50 2.53 6.42
N ALA A 83 13.52 3.35 6.20
CA ALA A 83 14.49 3.15 5.14
C ALA A 83 15.89 3.18 5.74
N ARG A 84 16.77 2.31 5.24
CA ARG A 84 18.21 2.38 5.51
C ARG A 84 18.92 2.75 4.22
N LEU A 85 19.72 3.81 4.28
CA LEU A 85 20.60 4.22 3.18
C LEU A 85 22.00 3.67 3.44
N TRP A 86 22.59 3.04 2.41
CA TRP A 86 23.98 2.58 2.41
C TRP A 86 24.71 3.22 1.23
N ASP A 87 25.77 3.97 1.49
CA ASP A 87 26.73 4.40 0.47
C ASP A 87 27.96 3.48 0.54
N ALA A 88 28.11 2.61 -0.46
CA ALA A 88 29.29 1.78 -0.59
C ALA A 88 30.41 2.59 -1.24
N ASN A 89 31.29 3.19 -0.43
CA ASN A 89 32.59 3.76 -0.83
C ASN A 89 32.57 4.59 -2.14
N GLY A 90 31.51 5.39 -2.36
CA GLY A 90 31.50 6.46 -3.35
C GLY A 90 30.80 6.19 -4.69
N THR A 91 29.95 5.15 -4.82
CA THR A 91 29.26 4.90 -6.10
C THR A 91 27.80 4.47 -6.00
N ILE A 92 27.40 3.58 -5.08
CA ILE A 92 26.01 3.05 -5.08
C ILE A 92 25.31 3.40 -3.78
N VAL A 93 24.19 4.13 -3.89
CA VAL A 93 23.27 4.33 -2.77
C VAL A 93 22.22 3.23 -2.81
N THR A 94 22.13 2.45 -1.73
CA THR A 94 21.08 1.43 -1.57
C THR A 94 20.07 1.89 -0.54
N ILE A 95 18.79 1.93 -0.91
CA ILE A 95 17.66 2.22 -0.01
C ILE A 95 16.93 0.91 0.26
N THR A 96 17.07 0.37 1.46
CA THR A 96 16.28 -0.78 1.93
C THR A 96 15.04 -0.28 2.66
N ARG A 97 13.86 -0.61 2.16
CA ARG A 97 12.58 -0.22 2.76
C ARG A 97 12.06 -1.26 3.75
N GLY A 98 11.02 -0.86 4.47
CA GLY A 98 10.27 -1.70 5.40
C GLY A 98 9.77 -3.04 4.85
N ASP A 99 9.53 -3.12 3.55
CA ASP A 99 9.10 -4.33 2.83
C ASP A 99 10.27 -5.23 2.40
N PHE A 100 11.48 -4.92 2.88
CA PHE A 100 12.75 -5.54 2.46
C PHE A 100 13.11 -5.31 0.99
N GLY A 101 12.39 -4.41 0.30
CA GLY A 101 12.72 -3.97 -1.04
C GLY A 101 13.99 -3.13 -1.02
N GLU A 102 14.96 -3.50 -1.85
CA GLU A 102 16.20 -2.75 -2.04
C GLU A 102 16.13 -2.00 -3.38
N GLN A 103 16.27 -0.68 -3.29
CA GLN A 103 16.43 0.22 -4.43
C GLN A 103 17.91 0.60 -4.52
N TYR A 104 18.48 0.50 -5.72
CA TYR A 104 19.88 0.83 -5.96
C TYR A 104 19.94 2.05 -6.86
N TYR A 105 20.83 2.97 -6.53
CA TYR A 105 21.02 4.22 -7.22
C TYR A 105 22.50 4.41 -7.56
N GLU A 106 22.76 4.79 -8.80
CA GLU A 106 24.11 5.08 -9.30
C GLU A 106 24.24 6.58 -9.62
N PRO A 107 25.43 7.17 -9.51
CA PRO A 107 25.62 8.61 -9.64
C PRO A 107 25.45 8.98 -11.11
N PHE A 108 24.68 10.02 -11.37
CA PHE A 108 24.56 10.58 -12.71
C PHE A 108 25.54 11.75 -12.84
N VAL A 109 26.58 11.57 -13.64
CA VAL A 109 27.56 12.62 -13.97
C VAL A 109 27.29 13.09 -15.40
N PRO A 110 26.71 14.28 -15.62
CA PRO A 110 26.60 14.84 -16.97
C PRO A 110 28.00 15.21 -17.52
N GLU A 111 28.18 15.13 -18.84
CA GLU A 111 29.46 15.44 -19.53
C GLU A 111 29.97 16.87 -19.33
N GLU A 112 29.12 17.80 -18.85
CA GLU A 112 29.50 19.13 -18.40
C GLU A 112 28.87 19.42 -17.03
N SER A 113 29.60 19.18 -15.94
CA SER A 113 29.14 19.57 -14.60
C SER A 113 30.10 20.57 -13.97
N GLY A 114 29.68 21.84 -13.94
CA GLY A 114 30.18 22.81 -12.97
C GLY A 114 29.89 22.36 -11.53
N SER A 115 30.59 22.95 -10.57
CA SER A 115 30.47 22.65 -9.14
C SER A 115 29.06 22.99 -8.60
N GLY A 116 28.12 22.08 -8.75
CA GLY A 116 26.78 22.18 -8.16
C GLY A 116 26.74 21.55 -6.77
N THR A 117 25.96 22.15 -5.87
CA THR A 117 25.70 21.70 -4.48
C THR A 117 24.81 20.45 -4.39
N VAL A 118 24.24 20.01 -5.52
CA VAL A 118 23.28 18.89 -5.58
C VAL A 118 23.80 17.79 -6.51
N VAL A 119 23.98 16.59 -5.98
CA VAL A 119 24.34 15.38 -6.75
C VAL A 119 23.07 14.61 -7.11
N THR A 120 22.91 14.20 -8.37
CA THR A 120 21.76 13.40 -8.83
C THR A 120 22.17 11.95 -9.05
N TYR A 121 21.31 11.03 -8.67
CA TYR A 121 21.47 9.59 -8.88
C TYR A 121 20.26 9.05 -9.65
N VAL A 122 20.51 8.04 -10.48
CA VAL A 122 19.47 7.35 -11.26
C VAL A 122 19.34 5.93 -10.74
N SER A 123 18.11 5.45 -10.63
CA SER A 123 17.86 4.10 -10.16
C SER A 123 18.39 3.07 -11.17
N SER A 124 19.25 2.15 -10.73
CA SER A 124 19.77 1.07 -11.58
C SER A 124 18.76 -0.06 -11.80
N LYS A 125 17.66 -0.06 -11.04
CA LYS A 125 16.46 -0.85 -11.30
C LYS A 125 15.32 0.12 -11.60
N ASN A 126 14.91 0.22 -12.85
CA ASN A 126 13.79 1.08 -13.24
C ASN A 126 12.49 0.58 -12.59
N THR A 127 12.20 0.99 -11.35
CA THR A 127 11.04 0.51 -10.58
C THR A 127 9.74 1.24 -10.92
N GLY A 128 9.75 1.99 -12.03
CA GLY A 128 8.58 2.61 -12.65
C GLY A 128 7.91 3.71 -11.83
N ASN A 129 8.32 3.95 -10.57
CA ASN A 129 7.66 4.87 -9.64
C ASN A 129 8.58 5.95 -9.05
N VAL A 130 9.90 5.73 -9.08
CA VAL A 130 10.91 6.70 -8.62
C VAL A 130 11.60 7.29 -9.85
N THR A 131 11.72 8.62 -9.90
CA THR A 131 12.36 9.34 -11.01
C THR A 131 13.85 9.53 -10.77
N SER A 132 14.23 9.97 -9.57
CA SER A 132 15.61 10.24 -9.22
C SER A 132 15.81 10.28 -7.70
N LEU A 133 17.08 10.21 -7.29
CA LEU A 133 17.52 10.52 -5.95
C LEU A 133 18.46 11.72 -6.03
N THR A 134 18.30 12.71 -5.17
CA THR A 134 19.22 13.86 -5.09
C THR A 134 19.87 13.95 -3.71
N TYR A 135 21.13 14.32 -3.65
CA TYR A 135 21.84 14.62 -2.42
C TYR A 135 22.20 16.11 -2.38
N ASP A 136 21.69 16.83 -1.38
CA ASP A 136 22.01 18.23 -1.12
C ASP A 136 23.16 18.30 -0.10
N THR A 137 24.34 18.77 -0.53
CA THR A 137 25.53 18.81 0.33
C THR A 137 25.50 19.90 1.39
N GLU A 138 24.66 20.93 1.24
CA GLU A 138 24.51 22.00 2.24
C GLU A 138 23.52 21.60 3.33
N ALA A 139 22.40 21.00 2.94
CA ALA A 139 21.38 20.52 3.87
C ALA A 139 21.73 19.17 4.50
N ASP A 140 22.69 18.45 3.92
CA ASP A 140 23.08 17.09 4.31
C ASP A 140 21.91 16.07 4.20
N GLU A 141 21.10 16.22 3.15
CA GLU A 141 19.86 15.45 2.95
C GLU A 141 19.84 14.70 1.61
N TYR A 142 19.36 13.45 1.64
CA TYR A 142 18.96 12.74 0.42
C TYR A 142 17.45 12.91 0.18
N THR A 143 17.04 13.11 -1.06
CA THR A 143 15.62 13.19 -1.46
C THR A 143 15.33 12.22 -2.60
N GLU A 144 14.50 11.20 -2.34
CA GLU A 144 13.87 10.40 -3.41
C GLU A 144 12.71 11.20 -4.02
N HIS A 145 12.71 11.35 -5.34
CA HIS A 145 11.63 11.99 -6.10
C HIS A 145 10.80 10.92 -6.80
N PHE A 146 9.48 10.97 -6.63
CA PHE A 146 8.55 10.02 -7.24
C PHE A 146 7.83 10.66 -8.42
N LEU A 147 7.39 9.85 -9.39
CA LEU A 147 6.59 10.32 -10.54
C LEU A 147 5.29 11.00 -10.09
N SER A 148 4.75 10.60 -8.94
CA SER A 148 3.57 11.21 -8.33
C SER A 148 3.80 12.65 -7.84
N GLY A 149 5.04 13.12 -7.78
CA GLY A 149 5.42 14.37 -7.14
C GLY A 149 5.67 14.25 -5.63
N MET A 150 5.46 13.06 -5.04
CA MET A 150 5.87 12.80 -3.67
C MET A 150 7.40 12.83 -3.53
N LYS A 151 7.86 13.20 -2.33
CA LYS A 151 9.27 13.23 -1.97
C LYS A 151 9.49 12.52 -0.65
N MET A 152 10.52 11.70 -0.55
CA MET A 152 11.00 11.17 0.73
C MET A 152 12.35 11.78 1.01
N VAL A 153 12.47 12.42 2.16
CA VAL A 153 13.69 13.11 2.56
C VAL A 153 14.32 12.38 3.73
N TYR A 154 15.59 12.05 3.55
CA TYR A 154 16.41 11.33 4.50
C TYR A 154 17.45 12.27 5.08
N GLN A 155 17.52 12.30 6.40
CA GLN A 155 18.40 13.17 7.17
C GLN A 155 19.24 12.33 8.14
N GLU A 156 20.35 12.89 8.61
CA GLU A 156 21.07 12.35 9.75
C GLU A 156 20.37 12.68 11.07
N PRO A 157 20.40 11.74 12.02
CA PRO A 157 21.42 11.91 13.06
C PRO A 157 21.88 10.56 13.65
N TYR A 158 22.92 9.90 13.09
CA TYR A 158 23.82 9.00 13.84
C TYR A 158 25.01 8.53 12.94
N GLY A 159 26.31 8.62 13.30
CA GLY A 159 26.96 8.16 14.54
C GLY A 159 27.44 6.69 14.49
N GLY A 160 27.11 5.95 13.43
CA GLY A 160 27.66 4.63 13.09
C GLY A 160 28.73 4.72 11.97
N PRO A 161 29.08 3.65 11.23
CA PRO A 161 29.98 3.79 10.08
C PRO A 161 29.44 4.92 9.20
N ALA A 162 30.33 5.82 8.77
CA ALA A 162 29.96 6.99 7.98
C ALA A 162 28.92 6.59 6.91
N ASN A 163 27.79 7.32 6.81
CA ASN A 163 26.81 7.27 5.70
C ASN A 163 25.42 6.62 5.94
N ALA A 164 24.97 6.33 7.17
CA ALA A 164 23.60 5.81 7.42
C ALA A 164 22.56 6.92 7.69
N ARG A 165 21.61 7.12 6.77
CA ARG A 165 20.53 8.14 6.89
C ARG A 165 19.16 7.50 7.19
N ARG A 166 18.29 8.22 7.89
CA ARG A 166 16.91 7.78 8.22
C ARG A 166 15.87 8.71 7.61
N LEU A 167 14.66 8.21 7.41
CA LEU A 167 13.56 9.01 6.88
C LEU A 167 13.24 10.14 7.87
N GLY A 168 13.45 11.38 7.46
CA GLY A 168 13.12 12.56 8.27
C GLY A 168 11.72 13.07 7.97
N ARG A 169 11.35 13.10 6.68
CA ARG A 169 10.02 13.54 6.24
C ARG A 169 9.57 12.90 4.93
N VAL A 170 8.25 12.74 4.80
CA VAL A 170 7.58 12.41 3.54
C VAL A 170 6.73 13.62 3.16
N VAL A 171 6.92 14.13 1.96
CA VAL A 171 6.21 15.32 1.46
C VAL A 171 5.34 14.90 0.28
N ASP A 172 4.05 15.22 0.36
CA ASP A 172 3.10 14.96 -0.71
C ASP A 172 3.22 16.02 -1.83
N PRO A 173 2.51 15.85 -2.95
CA PRO A 173 2.58 16.79 -4.05
C PRO A 173 2.02 18.20 -3.73
N SER A 174 1.14 18.31 -2.75
CA SER A 174 0.59 19.57 -2.28
C SER A 174 1.49 20.28 -1.25
N GLY A 175 2.62 19.66 -0.85
CA GLY A 175 3.55 20.20 0.14
C GLY A 175 3.22 19.83 1.59
N ASN A 176 2.20 19.00 1.84
CA ASN A 176 1.93 18.48 3.18
C ASN A 176 3.04 17.50 3.57
N ALA A 177 3.51 17.59 4.81
CA ALA A 177 4.62 16.77 5.28
C ALA A 177 4.24 15.91 6.49
N GLN A 178 4.63 14.64 6.44
CA GLN A 178 4.79 13.80 7.63
C GLN A 178 6.22 13.89 8.12
N THR A 179 6.44 14.06 9.42
CA THR A 179 7.79 14.11 10.01
C THR A 179 8.00 12.96 10.99
N TYR A 180 9.24 12.48 11.06
CA TYR A 180 9.63 11.28 11.77
C TYR A 180 10.70 11.63 12.80
N SER A 181 10.50 11.27 14.07
CA SER A 181 11.47 11.47 15.14
C SER A 181 11.95 10.14 15.70
N TYR A 182 13.17 10.11 16.25
CA TYR A 182 13.80 8.87 16.71
C TYR A 182 14.32 9.01 18.15
N ALA A 183 14.30 7.91 18.91
CA ALA A 183 14.88 7.78 20.24
C ALA A 183 16.15 6.91 20.18
N THR A 184 17.20 7.30 20.90
CA THR A 184 18.46 6.55 21.00
C THR A 184 18.38 5.46 22.07
N PHE A 185 18.84 4.27 21.71
CA PHE A 185 19.07 3.12 22.57
C PHE A 185 20.54 2.73 22.44
N THR A 186 21.21 2.38 23.53
CA THR A 186 22.55 1.80 23.50
C THR A 186 22.47 0.32 23.86
N TYR A 187 23.16 -0.54 23.12
CA TYR A 187 23.33 -1.95 23.49
C TYR A 187 24.75 -2.43 23.22
N TRP A 188 25.17 -3.41 24.01
CA TRP A 188 26.46 -4.06 23.85
C TRP A 188 26.34 -5.26 22.90
N ASP A 189 27.05 -5.24 21.78
CA ASP A 189 27.03 -6.30 20.76
C ASP A 189 28.13 -7.35 20.96
N GLY A 190 29.00 -7.19 21.97
CA GLY A 190 30.20 -8.01 22.16
C GLY A 190 31.49 -7.38 21.63
N THR A 191 31.41 -6.31 20.85
CA THR A 191 32.53 -5.59 20.23
C THR A 191 32.57 -4.10 20.61
N GLY A 192 31.47 -3.54 21.11
CA GLY A 192 31.35 -2.17 21.62
C GLY A 192 29.92 -1.82 22.06
N ASP A 193 29.73 -0.60 22.55
CA ASP A 193 28.38 -0.01 22.68
C ASP A 193 27.93 0.45 21.28
N GLU A 194 26.92 -0.21 20.71
CA GLU A 194 26.24 0.26 19.51
C GLU A 194 25.03 1.11 19.91
N GLU A 195 24.86 2.28 19.28
CA GLU A 195 23.61 3.03 19.39
C GLU A 195 22.65 2.67 18.26
N PHE A 196 21.43 2.31 18.66
CA PHE A 196 20.29 2.14 17.78
C PHE A 196 19.30 3.27 17.97
N ARG A 197 18.92 3.95 16.89
CA ARG A 197 17.82 4.93 16.92
C ARG A 197 16.51 4.30 16.47
N ALA A 198 15.58 4.08 17.40
CA ALA A 198 14.26 3.55 17.09
C ALA A 198 13.27 4.69 16.81
N LEU A 199 12.27 4.48 15.95
CA LEU A 199 11.27 5.51 15.64
C LEU A 199 10.48 5.83 16.91
N ARG A 200 10.35 7.11 17.25
CA ARG A 200 9.66 7.54 18.46
C ARG A 200 8.28 8.08 18.13
N THR A 201 8.20 8.97 17.14
CA THR A 201 6.93 9.57 16.72
C THR A 201 6.87 9.77 15.22
N ILE A 202 5.65 9.67 14.68
CA ILE A 202 5.31 10.21 13.36
C ILE A 202 4.32 11.34 13.60
N GLU A 203 4.63 12.54 13.14
CA GLU A 203 3.71 13.67 13.14
C GLU A 203 3.15 13.85 11.74
N VAL A 204 1.84 13.77 11.60
CA VAL A 204 1.13 13.94 10.32
C VAL A 204 0.71 15.41 10.15
N PRO A 205 0.36 15.85 8.92
CA PRO A 205 -0.15 17.19 8.73
C PRO A 205 -1.35 17.45 9.65
N GLY A 206 -1.43 18.67 10.19
CA GLY A 206 -2.41 19.01 11.24
C GLY A 206 -1.93 18.76 12.68
N GLY A 207 -0.72 18.22 12.88
CA GLY A 207 -0.06 18.13 14.19
C GLY A 207 -0.41 16.89 15.03
N ASN A 208 -1.24 16.00 14.50
CA ASN A 208 -1.56 14.72 15.10
C ASN A 208 -0.32 13.81 15.14
N LYS A 209 -0.18 13.00 16.19
CA LYS A 209 1.01 12.16 16.42
C LYS A 209 0.66 10.71 16.64
N VAL A 210 1.46 9.84 16.02
CA VAL A 210 1.58 8.43 16.40
C VAL A 210 2.83 8.25 17.22
N SER A 211 2.75 7.53 18.33
CA SER A 211 3.85 7.22 19.22
C SER A 211 4.21 5.75 19.18
N PHE A 212 5.48 5.45 19.42
CA PHE A 212 6.02 4.10 19.48
C PHE A 212 6.76 3.89 20.80
N THR A 213 6.49 2.77 21.46
CA THR A 213 7.23 2.31 22.64
C THR A 213 7.94 1.00 22.32
N TYR A 214 8.92 0.62 23.14
CA TYR A 214 9.82 -0.48 22.84
C TYR A 214 10.10 -1.35 24.07
N THR A 215 10.18 -2.65 23.82
CA THR A 215 10.79 -3.64 24.71
C THR A 215 12.14 -4.06 24.15
N VAL A 216 13.04 -4.59 24.97
CA VAL A 216 14.40 -4.97 24.53
C VAL A 216 14.59 -6.47 24.65
N VAL A 217 14.98 -7.12 23.55
CA VAL A 217 15.32 -8.54 23.50
C VAL A 217 16.68 -8.68 22.80
N TRP A 218 17.66 -9.31 23.47
CA TRP A 218 19.06 -9.39 22.97
C TRP A 218 19.66 -8.04 22.57
N GLY A 219 19.37 -6.97 23.31
CA GLY A 219 19.84 -5.61 23.02
C GLY A 219 19.10 -4.91 21.88
N GLN A 220 18.24 -5.60 21.14
CA GLN A 220 17.47 -5.02 20.04
C GLN A 220 16.14 -4.44 20.59
N PRO A 221 15.83 -3.16 20.32
CA PRO A 221 14.54 -2.59 20.68
C PRO A 221 13.46 -3.05 19.68
N LEU A 222 12.49 -3.79 20.19
CA LEU A 222 11.32 -4.28 19.48
C LEU A 222 10.10 -3.44 19.85
N VAL A 223 9.29 -3.05 18.88
CA VAL A 223 8.12 -2.19 19.10
C VAL A 223 7.14 -2.89 20.04
N GLU A 224 6.87 -2.33 21.21
CA GLU A 224 5.94 -2.89 22.19
C GLU A 224 4.52 -2.33 21.99
N THR A 225 4.40 -1.02 21.79
CA THR A 225 3.12 -0.39 21.49
C THR A 225 3.22 0.64 20.38
N ILE A 226 2.13 0.78 19.62
CA ILE A 226 1.87 1.91 18.72
C ILE A 226 0.63 2.61 19.26
N GLY A 227 0.72 3.90 19.56
CA GLY A 227 -0.41 4.72 20.02
C GLY A 227 -0.78 5.78 19.00
N ASP A 228 -2.08 5.96 18.70
CA ASP A 228 -2.54 7.08 17.87
C ASP A 228 -2.97 8.29 18.70
N TRP A 229 -3.26 9.40 18.02
CA TRP A 229 -3.65 10.67 18.65
C TRP A 229 -5.04 10.67 19.30
N SER A 230 -5.84 9.61 19.11
CA SER A 230 -7.11 9.42 19.81
C SER A 230 -6.97 8.60 21.10
N GLY A 231 -5.78 8.04 21.36
CA GLY A 231 -5.49 7.18 22.50
C GLY A 231 -5.76 5.70 22.23
N ARG A 232 -5.99 5.29 20.98
CA ARG A 232 -6.01 3.87 20.62
C ARG A 232 -4.60 3.31 20.62
N GLU A 233 -4.46 2.07 21.07
CA GLU A 233 -3.17 1.40 21.18
C GLU A 233 -3.19 0.02 20.54
N TRP A 234 -2.16 -0.28 19.74
CA TRP A 234 -1.83 -1.62 19.27
C TRP A 234 -0.66 -2.15 20.09
N THR A 235 -0.74 -3.40 20.55
CA THR A 235 0.27 -4.00 21.43
C THR A 235 0.91 -5.22 20.76
N MET A 236 2.23 -5.31 20.82
CA MET A 236 3.01 -6.44 20.35
C MET A 236 3.73 -7.13 21.52
N ARG A 237 3.82 -8.46 21.47
CA ARG A 237 4.60 -9.25 22.43
C ARG A 237 5.58 -10.14 21.69
N TYR A 238 6.69 -10.44 22.35
CA TYR A 238 7.79 -11.22 21.77
C TYR A 238 8.18 -12.35 22.71
N ASP A 239 8.72 -13.43 22.14
CA ASP A 239 9.41 -14.46 22.92
C ASP A 239 10.88 -14.09 23.19
N ALA A 240 11.59 -14.97 23.89
CA ALA A 240 13.01 -14.79 24.20
C ALA A 240 13.93 -14.82 22.95
N ASN A 241 13.42 -15.20 21.77
CA ASN A 241 14.16 -15.24 20.51
C ASN A 241 13.78 -14.06 19.59
N ALA A 242 13.11 -13.03 20.11
CA ALA A 242 12.60 -11.89 19.35
C ALA A 242 11.56 -12.27 18.27
N CYS A 243 10.90 -13.43 18.38
CA CYS A 243 9.75 -13.77 17.54
C CYS A 243 8.51 -13.04 18.05
N LEU A 244 7.81 -12.30 17.19
CA LEU A 244 6.51 -11.69 17.53
C LEU A 244 5.53 -12.81 17.88
N THR A 245 4.97 -12.86 19.09
CA THR A 245 4.04 -13.93 19.51
C THR A 245 2.59 -13.48 19.46
N THR A 246 2.31 -12.21 19.74
CA THR A 246 0.96 -11.67 19.68
C THR A 246 0.94 -10.25 19.14
N PHE A 247 -0.08 -9.94 18.35
CA PHE A 247 -0.48 -8.58 17.97
C PHE A 247 -1.90 -8.34 18.45
N THR A 248 -2.12 -7.31 19.26
CA THR A 248 -3.41 -6.97 19.85
C THR A 248 -3.88 -5.63 19.32
N THR A 249 -5.09 -5.58 18.77
CA THR A 249 -5.71 -4.33 18.29
C THR A 249 -6.29 -3.52 19.46
N PRO A 250 -6.66 -2.24 19.24
CA PRO A 250 -7.35 -1.42 20.24
C PRO A 250 -8.68 -2.01 20.75
N LEU A 251 -9.30 -2.92 19.99
CA LEU A 251 -10.49 -3.68 20.40
C LEU A 251 -10.18 -4.88 21.31
N GLY A 252 -8.90 -5.19 21.54
CA GLY A 252 -8.47 -6.41 22.23
C GLY A 252 -8.47 -7.66 21.33
N CYS A 253 -8.62 -7.52 20.01
CA CYS A 253 -8.52 -8.66 19.10
C CYS A 253 -7.06 -9.10 19.02
N VAL A 254 -6.79 -10.36 19.39
CA VAL A 254 -5.43 -10.91 19.44
C VAL A 254 -5.17 -11.82 18.23
N THR A 255 -4.19 -11.46 17.41
CA THR A 255 -3.58 -12.39 16.45
C THR A 255 -2.36 -13.04 17.11
N LYS A 256 -2.28 -14.37 17.12
CA LYS A 256 -1.14 -15.10 17.67
C LYS A 256 -0.29 -15.68 16.55
N TYR A 257 1.02 -15.69 16.77
CA TYR A 257 2.01 -16.19 15.83
C TYR A 257 2.88 -17.23 16.55
N GLY A 258 2.88 -18.46 16.06
CA GLY A 258 3.75 -19.51 16.58
C GLY A 258 4.90 -19.76 15.62
N TYR A 259 6.12 -19.83 16.16
CA TYR A 259 7.35 -20.03 15.39
C TYR A 259 7.96 -21.38 15.73
N SER A 260 8.46 -22.11 14.74
CA SER A 260 9.14 -23.40 14.97
C SER A 260 10.15 -23.72 13.86
N LEU A 261 10.94 -24.78 14.07
CA LEU A 261 11.71 -25.43 13.01
C LEU A 261 10.74 -26.17 12.07
N ALA A 262 10.15 -25.42 11.13
CA ALA A 262 9.06 -25.89 10.31
C ALA A 262 9.59 -26.67 9.07
N GLY A 263 9.80 -27.99 9.21
CA GLY A 263 9.97 -28.93 8.09
C GLY A 263 11.36 -29.58 7.94
N ALA A 264 11.41 -30.68 7.19
CA ALA A 264 12.61 -31.51 7.00
C ALA A 264 13.73 -30.71 6.30
N GLY A 265 14.69 -30.22 7.11
CA GLY A 265 15.84 -29.42 6.64
C GLY A 265 15.74 -27.93 6.92
N ALA A 266 14.72 -27.45 7.64
CA ALA A 266 14.67 -26.07 8.11
C ALA A 266 15.70 -25.87 9.23
N ALA A 267 16.80 -25.17 8.93
CA ALA A 267 17.81 -24.79 9.92
C ALA A 267 17.41 -23.53 10.74
N ASN A 268 16.30 -22.89 10.41
CA ASN A 268 15.89 -21.60 10.98
C ASN A 268 14.45 -21.66 11.50
N THR A 269 14.21 -20.98 12.61
CA THR A 269 12.87 -20.77 13.15
C THR A 269 12.08 -19.84 12.22
N MET A 270 10.95 -20.31 11.70
CA MET A 270 10.06 -19.56 10.81
C MET A 270 8.64 -19.55 11.39
N LEU A 271 7.79 -18.67 10.85
CA LEU A 271 6.38 -18.62 11.23
C LEU A 271 5.73 -19.95 10.86
N HIS A 272 5.27 -20.69 11.86
CA HIS A 272 4.67 -21.99 11.69
C HIS A 272 3.15 -21.94 11.82
N THR A 273 2.62 -21.14 12.75
CA THR A 273 1.18 -20.99 12.95
C THR A 273 0.79 -19.52 13.01
N LEU A 274 -0.39 -19.22 12.49
CA LEU A 274 -1.05 -17.93 12.57
C LEU A 274 -2.49 -18.18 13.05
N GLU A 275 -2.81 -17.71 14.25
CA GLU A 275 -4.14 -17.82 14.85
C GLU A 275 -4.79 -16.44 14.88
N ASP A 276 -5.98 -16.30 14.29
CA ASP A 276 -6.74 -15.06 14.37
C ASP A 276 -7.47 -14.90 15.73
N SER A 277 -8.07 -13.74 15.95
CA SER A 277 -8.80 -13.44 17.19
C SER A 277 -10.00 -14.35 17.51
N ARG A 278 -10.45 -15.16 16.55
CA ARG A 278 -11.56 -16.12 16.72
C ARG A 278 -11.05 -17.55 16.93
N GLY A 279 -9.74 -17.76 16.90
CA GLY A 279 -9.12 -19.08 17.05
C GLY A 279 -8.97 -19.86 15.75
N TYR A 280 -9.17 -19.24 14.57
CA TYR A 280 -8.86 -19.90 13.30
C TYR A 280 -7.34 -19.95 13.11
N VAL A 281 -6.81 -21.17 13.00
CA VAL A 281 -5.37 -21.42 12.85
C VAL A 281 -5.02 -21.79 11.42
N ALA A 282 -4.07 -21.06 10.83
CA ALA A 282 -3.35 -21.45 9.63
C ALA A 282 -1.94 -21.96 10.00
N THR A 283 -1.54 -23.09 9.44
CA THR A 283 -0.25 -23.75 9.70
C THR A 283 0.56 -23.87 8.42
N TYR A 284 1.84 -23.48 8.48
CA TYR A 284 2.76 -23.44 7.36
C TYR A 284 3.92 -24.43 7.55
N MET A 285 4.27 -25.13 6.48
CA MET A 285 5.47 -25.98 6.41
C MET A 285 6.35 -25.54 5.26
N TYR A 286 7.67 -25.61 5.46
CA TYR A 286 8.64 -25.09 4.52
C TYR A 286 9.60 -26.18 4.04
N ASN A 287 10.18 -25.96 2.86
CA ASN A 287 11.37 -26.69 2.41
C ASN A 287 12.67 -25.99 2.88
N ALA A 288 13.82 -26.59 2.60
CA ALA A 288 15.14 -26.03 2.94
C ALA A 288 15.44 -24.68 2.27
N ARG A 289 14.70 -24.30 1.22
CA ARG A 289 14.81 -22.98 0.55
C ARG A 289 13.83 -21.95 1.12
N ARG A 290 13.17 -22.25 2.24
CA ARG A 290 12.17 -21.39 2.91
C ARG A 290 10.93 -21.09 2.06
N GLN A 291 10.57 -22.02 1.18
CA GLN A 291 9.35 -21.97 0.38
C GLN A 291 8.25 -22.78 1.07
N VAL A 292 7.03 -22.25 1.13
CA VAL A 292 5.87 -22.92 1.73
C VAL A 292 5.47 -24.13 0.89
N VAL A 293 5.64 -25.33 1.40
CA VAL A 293 5.24 -26.58 0.71
C VAL A 293 3.88 -27.09 1.16
N SER A 294 3.40 -26.65 2.31
CA SER A 294 2.07 -26.97 2.83
C SER A 294 1.50 -25.80 3.62
N LEU A 295 0.22 -25.52 3.38
CA LEU A 295 -0.60 -24.57 4.12
C LEU A 295 -1.87 -25.31 4.56
N ALA A 296 -2.05 -25.50 5.86
CA ALA A 296 -3.25 -26.10 6.43
C ALA A 296 -4.09 -25.04 7.15
N ALA A 297 -5.38 -24.95 6.86
CA ALA A 297 -6.32 -24.10 7.59
C ALA A 297 -7.65 -24.83 7.77
N GLY A 298 -8.06 -25.03 9.03
CA GLY A 298 -9.18 -25.92 9.34
C GLY A 298 -8.92 -27.34 8.81
N THR A 299 -9.84 -27.88 8.02
CA THR A 299 -9.69 -29.18 7.33
C THR A 299 -9.05 -29.07 5.95
N GLY A 300 -8.83 -27.86 5.45
CA GLY A 300 -8.25 -27.63 4.13
C GLY A 300 -6.73 -27.70 4.17
N VAL A 301 -6.13 -28.45 3.25
CA VAL A 301 -4.67 -28.47 3.04
C VAL A 301 -4.36 -28.12 1.59
N TRP A 302 -3.62 -27.03 1.41
CA TRP A 302 -2.99 -26.66 0.15
C TRP A 302 -1.56 -27.18 0.15
N SER A 303 -1.12 -27.74 -0.96
CA SER A 303 0.28 -28.16 -1.11
C SER A 303 0.90 -27.58 -2.38
N TYR A 304 2.21 -27.33 -2.30
CA TYR A 304 2.95 -26.65 -3.34
C TYR A 304 4.19 -27.45 -3.71
N SER A 305 4.43 -27.59 -5.01
CA SER A 305 5.64 -28.18 -5.57
C SER A 305 6.36 -27.13 -6.41
N TYR A 306 7.65 -26.91 -6.11
CA TYR A 306 8.48 -25.93 -6.79
C TYR A 306 9.58 -26.62 -7.60
N ASN A 307 9.57 -26.39 -8.91
CA ASN A 307 10.63 -26.75 -9.86
C ASN A 307 11.25 -25.48 -10.43
N THR A 308 12.40 -25.59 -11.11
CA THR A 308 13.17 -24.42 -11.59
C THR A 308 12.32 -23.38 -12.34
N ASN A 309 11.41 -23.83 -13.20
CA ASN A 309 10.57 -22.96 -14.05
C ASN A 309 9.06 -23.26 -13.89
N GLN A 310 8.65 -23.92 -12.80
CA GLN A 310 7.25 -24.32 -12.64
C GLN A 310 6.87 -24.45 -11.18
N THR A 311 5.69 -23.93 -10.83
CA THR A 311 5.03 -24.21 -9.55
C THR A 311 3.73 -24.96 -9.81
N VAL A 312 3.46 -25.99 -9.00
CA VAL A 312 2.18 -26.70 -9.00
C VAL A 312 1.55 -26.52 -7.63
N GLU A 313 0.32 -26.02 -7.61
CA GLU A 313 -0.52 -25.89 -6.43
C GLU A 313 -1.63 -26.95 -6.47
N TYR A 314 -1.86 -27.61 -5.34
CA TYR A 314 -2.97 -28.54 -5.14
C TYR A 314 -3.90 -27.97 -4.07
N TRP A 315 -5.19 -27.90 -4.38
CA TRP A 315 -6.23 -27.38 -3.51
C TRP A 315 -6.88 -28.51 -2.70
N PRO A 316 -7.45 -28.19 -1.52
CA PRO A 316 -8.17 -29.17 -0.70
C PRO A 316 -9.35 -29.83 -1.43
N SER A 317 -10.00 -29.09 -2.32
CA SER A 317 -11.09 -29.54 -3.18
C SER A 317 -10.66 -30.47 -4.31
N GLY A 318 -9.37 -30.77 -4.45
CA GLY A 318 -8.79 -31.56 -5.55
C GLY A 318 -8.44 -30.74 -6.79
N GLY A 319 -8.68 -29.43 -6.77
CA GLY A 319 -8.24 -28.50 -7.81
C GLY A 319 -6.71 -28.50 -7.95
N ARG A 320 -6.22 -28.28 -9.17
CA ARG A 320 -4.78 -28.23 -9.47
C ARG A 320 -4.48 -27.06 -10.37
N VAL A 321 -3.58 -26.17 -9.94
CA VAL A 321 -3.13 -25.03 -10.73
C VAL A 321 -1.64 -25.20 -11.03
N THR A 322 -1.25 -24.97 -12.29
CA THR A 322 0.16 -25.02 -12.69
C THR A 322 0.59 -23.68 -13.24
N TYR A 323 1.65 -23.12 -12.69
CA TYR A 323 2.29 -21.88 -13.14
C TYR A 323 3.59 -22.23 -13.85
N ALA A 324 3.83 -21.67 -15.02
CA ALA A 324 5.05 -21.82 -15.79
C ALA A 324 5.78 -20.47 -15.86
N TYR A 325 7.09 -20.48 -15.60
CA TYR A 325 7.91 -19.27 -15.56
C TYR A 325 8.95 -19.27 -16.69
N GLY A 326 9.14 -18.12 -17.31
CA GLY A 326 10.22 -17.91 -18.29
C GLY A 326 11.57 -17.68 -17.60
N GLU A 327 12.65 -17.60 -18.38
CA GLU A 327 14.02 -17.38 -17.87
C GLU A 327 14.16 -16.11 -17.01
N ALA A 328 13.34 -15.09 -17.29
CA ALA A 328 13.30 -13.84 -16.55
C ALA A 328 12.52 -13.91 -15.23
N GLY A 329 11.91 -15.06 -14.89
CA GLY A 329 11.06 -15.26 -13.70
C GLY A 329 9.59 -14.83 -13.86
N ASN A 330 9.21 -14.27 -15.02
CA ASN A 330 7.82 -13.89 -15.29
C ASN A 330 6.95 -15.13 -15.53
N ASN A 331 5.70 -15.13 -15.06
CA ASN A 331 4.72 -16.17 -15.33
C ASN A 331 4.33 -16.15 -16.82
N VAL A 332 4.81 -17.11 -17.62
CA VAL A 332 4.51 -17.21 -19.06
C VAL A 332 3.28 -18.06 -19.36
N GLY A 333 2.73 -18.76 -18.36
CA GLY A 333 1.47 -19.47 -18.53
C GLY A 333 0.93 -20.10 -17.25
N THR A 334 -0.39 -20.24 -17.21
CA THR A 334 -1.12 -20.85 -16.10
C THR A 334 -2.12 -21.88 -16.62
N ILE A 335 -2.07 -23.10 -16.10
CA ILE A 335 -3.16 -24.07 -16.24
C ILE A 335 -4.05 -23.88 -15.02
N ARG A 336 -5.27 -23.39 -15.24
CA ARG A 336 -6.26 -23.15 -14.17
C ARG A 336 -6.79 -24.48 -13.61
N ALA A 337 -7.50 -24.39 -12.48
CA ALA A 337 -8.08 -25.56 -11.83
C ALA A 337 -9.13 -26.31 -12.68
N ASP A 338 -9.75 -25.62 -13.64
CA ASP A 338 -10.66 -26.18 -14.64
C ASP A 338 -9.93 -26.87 -15.82
N GLY A 339 -8.60 -26.85 -15.82
CA GLY A 339 -7.76 -27.42 -16.89
C GLY A 339 -7.52 -26.49 -18.07
N VAL A 340 -8.08 -25.28 -18.09
CA VAL A 340 -7.90 -24.34 -19.21
C VAL A 340 -6.51 -23.69 -19.12
N PRO A 341 -5.66 -23.83 -20.15
CA PRO A 341 -4.38 -23.13 -20.20
C PRO A 341 -4.57 -21.66 -20.57
N VAL A 342 -3.74 -20.82 -20.00
CA VAL A 342 -3.63 -19.39 -20.30
C VAL A 342 -2.16 -19.10 -20.54
N THR A 343 -1.82 -18.38 -21.60
CA THR A 343 -0.44 -17.96 -21.89
C THR A 343 -0.32 -16.46 -21.85
N TYR A 344 0.86 -15.99 -21.43
CA TYR A 344 1.18 -14.58 -21.28
C TYR A 344 2.45 -14.25 -22.06
N SER A 345 2.46 -13.11 -22.75
CA SER A 345 3.68 -12.56 -23.35
C SER A 345 4.02 -11.20 -22.74
N TYR A 346 5.30 -10.88 -22.75
CA TYR A 346 5.85 -9.69 -22.11
C TYR A 346 6.73 -8.91 -23.08
N ASN A 347 6.83 -7.60 -22.90
CA ASN A 347 7.84 -6.79 -23.59
C ASN A 347 9.21 -6.89 -22.89
N GLU A 348 10.22 -6.19 -23.43
CA GLU A 348 11.59 -6.15 -22.89
C GLU A 348 11.64 -5.63 -21.44
N ASN A 349 10.71 -4.75 -21.07
CA ASN A 349 10.55 -4.20 -19.72
C ASN A 349 9.74 -5.11 -18.78
N ARG A 350 9.48 -6.37 -19.17
CA ARG A 350 8.75 -7.38 -18.38
C ARG A 350 7.30 -6.99 -18.04
N MET A 351 6.69 -6.11 -18.83
CA MET A 351 5.26 -5.78 -18.71
C MET A 351 4.44 -6.69 -19.61
N LYS A 352 3.31 -7.19 -19.12
CA LYS A 352 2.43 -8.12 -19.86
C LYS A 352 1.82 -7.40 -21.05
N VAL A 353 2.06 -7.88 -22.27
CA VAL A 353 1.52 -7.31 -23.52
C VAL A 353 0.39 -8.14 -24.13
N LYS A 354 0.23 -9.39 -23.73
CA LYS A 354 -0.82 -10.25 -24.26
C LYS A 354 -1.21 -11.35 -23.27
N GLU A 355 -2.49 -11.67 -23.27
CA GLU A 355 -3.06 -12.84 -22.61
C GLU A 355 -3.89 -13.65 -23.61
N THR A 356 -3.64 -14.96 -23.68
CA THR A 356 -4.29 -15.86 -24.65
C THR A 356 -4.81 -17.11 -23.97
N THR A 357 -6.00 -17.55 -24.38
CA THR A 357 -6.61 -18.83 -24.01
C THR A 357 -6.80 -19.66 -25.28
N PRO A 358 -7.18 -20.95 -25.19
CA PRO A 358 -7.59 -21.73 -26.37
C PRO A 358 -8.72 -21.10 -27.18
N ALA A 359 -9.56 -20.27 -26.57
CA ALA A 359 -10.64 -19.55 -27.24
C ALA A 359 -10.16 -18.33 -28.03
N GLY A 360 -8.90 -17.89 -27.84
CA GLY A 360 -8.32 -16.72 -28.50
C GLY A 360 -7.62 -15.77 -27.55
N THR A 361 -7.22 -14.61 -28.08
CA THR A 361 -6.62 -13.51 -27.30
C THR A 361 -7.70 -12.93 -26.39
N MET A 362 -7.45 -12.90 -25.07
CA MET A 362 -8.34 -12.25 -24.10
C MET A 362 -8.02 -10.77 -23.96
N MET A 363 -6.77 -10.39 -24.16
CA MET A 363 -6.34 -8.99 -24.08
C MET A 363 -5.01 -8.83 -24.80
N SER A 364 -4.83 -7.70 -25.48
CA SER A 364 -3.51 -7.22 -25.90
C SER A 364 -3.34 -5.75 -25.58
N VAL A 365 -2.15 -5.37 -25.15
CA VAL A 365 -1.81 -3.99 -24.82
C VAL A 365 -0.48 -3.59 -25.44
N VAL A 366 -0.34 -2.30 -25.74
CA VAL A 366 0.91 -1.67 -26.16
C VAL A 366 1.27 -0.58 -25.17
N TYR A 367 2.56 -0.48 -24.87
CA TYR A 367 3.10 0.58 -24.03
C TYR A 367 3.93 1.55 -24.88
N ASP A 368 3.93 2.83 -24.50
CA ASP A 368 4.83 3.83 -25.09
C ASP A 368 6.26 3.70 -24.55
N ALA A 369 7.16 4.58 -25.02
CA ALA A 369 8.57 4.60 -24.60
C ALA A 369 8.76 4.93 -23.10
N GLN A 370 7.73 5.47 -22.43
CA GLN A 370 7.72 5.75 -21.00
C GLN A 370 7.01 4.63 -20.21
N ASN A 371 6.76 3.47 -20.83
CA ASN A 371 6.07 2.33 -20.23
C ASN A 371 4.62 2.60 -19.81
N ARG A 372 3.95 3.56 -20.44
CA ARG A 372 2.53 3.88 -20.19
C ARG A 372 1.65 3.22 -21.24
N LEU A 373 0.46 2.80 -20.86
CA LEU A 373 -0.48 2.10 -21.74
C LEU A 373 -0.91 3.02 -22.90
N SER A 374 -0.46 2.77 -24.13
CA SER A 374 -0.84 3.58 -25.29
C SER A 374 -2.03 3.00 -26.06
N LEU A 375 -2.23 1.68 -25.98
CA LEU A 375 -3.29 0.96 -26.69
C LEU A 375 -3.72 -0.28 -25.92
N SER A 376 -5.01 -0.59 -25.95
CA SER A 376 -5.58 -1.85 -25.47
C SER A 376 -6.60 -2.38 -26.47
N ASP A 377 -6.55 -3.67 -26.75
CA ASP A 377 -7.58 -4.41 -27.48
C ASP A 377 -8.23 -5.44 -26.54
N ASP A 378 -9.57 -5.48 -26.53
CA ASP A 378 -10.36 -6.46 -25.77
C ASP A 378 -10.45 -7.83 -26.50
N PRO A 379 -11.10 -8.87 -25.92
CA PRO A 379 -11.24 -10.17 -26.57
C PRO A 379 -11.99 -10.14 -27.91
N LEU A 380 -12.80 -9.11 -28.16
CA LEU A 380 -13.58 -8.92 -29.38
C LEU A 380 -12.81 -8.12 -30.45
N GLY A 381 -11.59 -7.66 -30.13
CA GLY A 381 -10.79 -6.81 -31.01
C GLY A 381 -11.21 -5.33 -30.97
N ASN A 382 -12.03 -4.93 -30.01
CA ASN A 382 -12.37 -3.53 -29.82
C ASN A 382 -11.17 -2.78 -29.25
N ARG A 383 -10.79 -1.69 -29.93
CA ARG A 383 -9.57 -0.93 -29.64
C ARG A 383 -9.85 0.34 -28.86
N THR A 384 -9.08 0.55 -27.79
CA THR A 384 -9.00 1.80 -27.04
C THR A 384 -7.58 2.36 -27.11
N THR A 385 -7.42 3.65 -27.39
CA THR A 385 -6.10 4.33 -27.39
C THR A 385 -6.05 5.45 -26.38
N TYR A 386 -4.84 5.73 -25.88
CA TYR A 386 -4.59 6.67 -24.80
C TYR A 386 -3.52 7.69 -25.22
N GLY A 387 -3.81 8.97 -25.00
CA GLY A 387 -2.86 10.07 -25.14
C GLY A 387 -2.47 10.60 -23.77
N TYR A 388 -1.24 11.08 -23.65
CA TYR A 388 -0.67 11.60 -22.41
C TYR A 388 -0.02 12.96 -22.60
N ASP A 389 0.03 13.76 -21.53
CA ASP A 389 0.90 14.93 -21.48
C ASP A 389 2.34 14.57 -21.07
N VAL A 390 3.21 15.59 -21.02
CA VAL A 390 4.62 15.47 -20.61
C VAL A 390 4.80 15.03 -19.15
N HIS A 391 3.74 15.11 -18.34
CA HIS A 391 3.71 14.70 -16.93
C HIS A 391 3.04 13.34 -16.74
N SER A 392 2.75 12.60 -17.81
CA SER A 392 2.10 11.28 -17.77
C SER A 392 0.65 11.27 -17.30
N ASN A 393 -0.04 12.42 -17.35
CA ASN A 393 -1.48 12.45 -17.16
C ASN A 393 -2.18 12.12 -18.48
N VAL A 394 -3.25 11.32 -18.43
CA VAL A 394 -4.07 10.99 -19.61
C VAL A 394 -4.74 12.27 -20.10
N THR A 395 -4.52 12.65 -21.37
CA THR A 395 -5.15 13.80 -22.02
C THR A 395 -6.27 13.40 -22.96
N THR A 396 -6.20 12.20 -23.55
CA THR A 396 -7.22 11.68 -24.45
C THR A 396 -7.45 10.18 -24.24
N ILE A 397 -8.70 9.76 -24.36
CA ILE A 397 -9.08 8.35 -24.52
C ILE A 397 -9.97 8.27 -25.75
N GLN A 398 -9.57 7.47 -26.73
CA GLN A 398 -10.40 7.16 -27.89
C GLN A 398 -10.96 5.75 -27.74
N TYR A 399 -12.28 5.65 -27.73
CA TYR A 399 -13.03 4.41 -27.57
C TYR A 399 -13.25 3.69 -28.92
N PRO A 400 -13.63 2.40 -28.89
CA PRO A 400 -13.86 1.61 -30.10
C PRO A 400 -14.93 2.17 -31.04
N ASP A 401 -15.92 2.89 -30.49
CA ASP A 401 -16.98 3.57 -31.23
C ASP A 401 -16.54 4.91 -31.85
N SER A 402 -15.24 5.22 -31.82
CA SER A 402 -14.63 6.50 -32.21
C SER A 402 -14.99 7.68 -31.31
N GLY A 403 -15.69 7.46 -30.21
CA GLY A 403 -15.91 8.46 -29.18
C GLY A 403 -14.59 8.90 -28.55
N ILE A 404 -14.42 10.20 -28.29
CA ILE A 404 -13.20 10.75 -27.70
C ILE A 404 -13.52 11.46 -26.40
N ALA A 405 -12.95 10.99 -25.29
CA ALA A 405 -12.87 11.74 -24.05
C ALA A 405 -11.59 12.58 -24.01
N THR A 406 -11.66 13.81 -23.51
CA THR A 406 -10.50 14.69 -23.32
C THR A 406 -10.41 15.22 -21.90
N PHE A 407 -9.18 15.40 -21.42
CA PHE A 407 -8.85 15.79 -20.05
C PHE A 407 -7.89 16.98 -20.08
N GLY A 408 -8.29 18.08 -19.43
CA GLY A 408 -7.53 19.31 -19.31
C GLY A 408 -6.99 19.50 -17.90
N TYR A 409 -5.71 19.83 -17.80
CA TYR A 409 -5.01 20.00 -16.52
C TYR A 409 -4.37 21.39 -16.42
N GLU A 410 -4.41 21.96 -15.22
CA GLU A 410 -3.70 23.20 -14.86
C GLU A 410 -2.68 22.93 -13.76
N GLY A 411 -1.70 23.82 -13.62
CA GLY A 411 -0.56 23.67 -12.71
C GLY A 411 0.61 22.86 -13.30
N ASP A 412 1.70 22.83 -12.54
CA ASP A 412 2.94 22.14 -12.89
C ASP A 412 3.37 21.16 -11.78
N GLY A 413 4.20 20.19 -12.17
CA GLY A 413 4.74 19.17 -11.28
C GLY A 413 3.69 18.62 -10.30
N SER A 414 3.89 18.92 -9.03
CA SER A 414 3.12 18.38 -7.91
C SER A 414 1.76 19.08 -7.68
N THR A 415 1.56 20.25 -8.27
CA THR A 415 0.31 21.04 -8.20
C THR A 415 -0.60 20.84 -9.41
N ARG A 416 -0.19 19.99 -10.37
CA ARG A 416 -0.96 19.72 -11.58
C ARG A 416 -2.27 18.98 -11.24
N ARG A 417 -3.41 19.50 -11.65
CA ARG A 417 -4.75 18.97 -11.33
C ARG A 417 -5.69 18.98 -12.54
N LEU A 418 -6.62 18.02 -12.58
CA LEU A 418 -7.66 17.91 -13.61
C LEU A 418 -8.70 19.01 -13.44
N VAL A 419 -8.71 20.02 -14.30
CA VAL A 419 -9.69 21.12 -14.22
C VAL A 419 -10.86 20.94 -15.18
N ARG A 420 -10.75 20.04 -16.15
CA ARG A 420 -11.75 19.86 -17.20
C ARG A 420 -11.79 18.43 -17.74
N HIS A 421 -12.97 17.86 -17.87
CA HIS A 421 -13.24 16.61 -18.57
C HIS A 421 -14.33 16.84 -19.61
N THR A 422 -14.09 16.43 -20.85
CA THR A 422 -15.11 16.39 -21.90
C THR A 422 -15.33 14.94 -22.30
N ASP A 423 -16.57 14.48 -22.18
CA ASP A 423 -16.92 13.11 -22.54
C ASP A 423 -17.09 12.94 -24.07
N PRO A 424 -17.27 11.70 -24.57
CA PRO A 424 -17.47 11.45 -26.01
C PRO A 424 -18.68 12.16 -26.65
N LEU A 425 -19.65 12.62 -25.86
CA LEU A 425 -20.82 13.35 -26.32
C LEU A 425 -20.60 14.88 -26.31
N GLY A 426 -19.39 15.34 -25.99
CA GLY A 426 -19.04 16.75 -25.89
C GLY A 426 -19.51 17.45 -24.61
N ARG A 427 -20.00 16.68 -23.63
CA ARG A 427 -20.46 17.22 -22.34
C ARG A 427 -19.27 17.51 -21.44
N VAL A 428 -19.26 18.69 -20.82
CA VAL A 428 -18.10 19.19 -20.06
C VAL A 428 -18.38 19.16 -18.57
N THR A 429 -17.45 18.60 -17.79
CA THR A 429 -17.40 18.77 -16.34
C THR A 429 -16.12 19.53 -15.99
N SER A 430 -16.19 20.46 -15.05
CA SER A 430 -15.02 21.24 -14.60
C SER A 430 -14.90 21.30 -13.09
N TRP A 431 -13.69 21.56 -12.60
CA TRP A 431 -13.37 21.63 -11.18
C TRP A 431 -12.47 22.82 -10.87
N THR A 432 -12.63 23.37 -9.66
CA THR A 432 -11.66 24.28 -9.04
C THR A 432 -11.13 23.67 -7.75
N TYR A 433 -9.97 24.13 -7.30
CA TYR A 433 -9.25 23.55 -6.17
C TYR A 433 -8.94 24.59 -5.08
N THR A 434 -8.84 24.13 -3.83
CA THR A 434 -8.26 24.90 -2.72
C THR A 434 -6.74 24.94 -2.84
N THR A 435 -6.07 25.73 -2.00
CA THR A 435 -4.60 25.75 -1.89
C THR A 435 -4.03 24.38 -1.53
N ASP A 436 -4.78 23.59 -0.78
CA ASP A 436 -4.38 22.25 -0.32
C ASP A 436 -4.64 21.18 -1.39
N GLY A 437 -5.17 21.57 -2.56
CA GLY A 437 -5.45 20.66 -3.68
C GLY A 437 -6.79 19.90 -3.57
N LEU A 438 -7.69 20.34 -2.67
CA LEU A 438 -9.02 19.73 -2.50
C LEU A 438 -10.03 20.37 -3.46
N VAL A 439 -11.00 19.60 -3.96
CA VAL A 439 -12.00 20.10 -4.93
C VAL A 439 -12.92 21.14 -4.27
N ARG A 440 -12.72 22.42 -4.58
CA ARG A 440 -13.54 23.51 -4.06
C ARG A 440 -14.88 23.61 -4.75
N THR A 441 -14.91 23.54 -6.08
CA THR A 441 -16.17 23.51 -6.84
C THR A 441 -16.12 22.45 -7.93
N SER A 442 -17.29 21.90 -8.25
CA SER A 442 -17.51 21.08 -9.44
C SER A 442 -18.70 21.64 -10.22
N THR A 443 -18.56 21.76 -11.54
CA THR A 443 -19.61 22.20 -12.44
C THR A 443 -19.97 21.05 -13.38
N ASP A 444 -21.24 20.62 -13.35
CA ASP A 444 -21.72 19.55 -14.22
C ASP A 444 -21.96 20.04 -15.67
N PRO A 445 -22.25 19.15 -16.63
CA PRO A 445 -22.54 19.55 -18.01
C PRO A 445 -23.74 20.46 -18.23
N ARG A 446 -24.61 20.63 -17.23
CA ARG A 446 -25.75 21.54 -17.26
C ARG A 446 -25.40 22.92 -16.69
N GLY A 447 -24.17 23.11 -16.21
CA GLY A 447 -23.73 24.33 -15.54
C GLY A 447 -24.10 24.39 -14.06
N LEU A 448 -24.56 23.28 -13.46
CA LEU A 448 -24.92 23.23 -12.05
C LEU A 448 -23.66 23.11 -11.20
N VAL A 449 -23.49 24.04 -10.26
CA VAL A 449 -22.30 24.13 -9.41
C VAL A 449 -22.56 23.50 -8.05
N THR A 450 -21.65 22.62 -7.63
CA THR A 450 -21.55 22.14 -6.24
C THR A 450 -20.29 22.75 -5.61
N THR A 451 -20.39 23.30 -4.41
CA THR A 451 -19.27 23.92 -3.67
C THR A 451 -19.00 23.16 -2.38
N ASN A 452 -17.74 22.74 -2.17
CA ASN A 452 -17.29 22.09 -0.95
C ASN A 452 -16.50 23.07 -0.07
N ASN A 453 -16.79 23.07 1.23
CA ASN A 453 -16.01 23.76 2.25
C ASN A 453 -15.34 22.75 3.17
N TYR A 454 -14.11 23.05 3.57
CA TYR A 454 -13.24 22.14 4.29
C TYR A 454 -12.83 22.70 5.66
N ASP A 455 -12.66 21.82 6.65
CA ASP A 455 -12.01 22.18 7.91
C ASP A 455 -10.48 22.21 7.77
N SER A 456 -9.79 22.49 8.88
CA SER A 456 -8.32 22.51 8.92
C SER A 456 -7.70 21.14 8.67
N GLN A 457 -8.45 20.04 8.77
CA GLN A 457 -7.99 18.66 8.54
C GLN A 457 -8.34 18.15 7.14
N GLY A 458 -8.96 18.97 6.28
CA GLY A 458 -9.34 18.60 4.92
C GLY A 458 -10.64 17.79 4.83
N ASN A 459 -11.43 17.72 5.91
CA ASN A 459 -12.74 17.10 5.88
C ASN A 459 -13.78 18.06 5.28
N VAL A 460 -14.72 17.54 4.48
CA VAL A 460 -15.80 18.35 3.90
C VAL A 460 -16.83 18.69 4.99
N VAL A 461 -16.81 19.90 5.54
CA VAL A 461 -17.76 20.32 6.58
C VAL A 461 -19.06 20.89 6.03
N SER A 462 -19.08 21.31 4.76
CA SER A 462 -20.29 21.77 4.09
C SER A 462 -20.24 21.56 2.58
N VAL A 463 -21.38 21.15 2.01
CA VAL A 463 -21.62 21.05 0.57
C VAL A 463 -22.81 21.92 0.21
N ALA A 464 -22.59 22.96 -0.60
CA ALA A 464 -23.64 23.80 -1.15
C ALA A 464 -23.97 23.36 -2.59
N TYR A 465 -25.24 23.05 -2.82
CA TYR A 465 -25.76 22.62 -4.12
C TYR A 465 -26.29 23.81 -4.94
N SER A 466 -26.47 23.59 -6.24
CA SER A 466 -26.93 24.62 -7.17
C SER A 466 -28.34 25.14 -6.91
N ASP A 467 -29.16 24.37 -6.20
CA ASP A 467 -30.54 24.71 -5.81
C ASP A 467 -30.60 25.52 -4.48
N GLY A 468 -29.45 25.85 -3.89
CA GLY A 468 -29.34 26.54 -2.62
C GLY A 468 -29.40 25.61 -1.40
N GLY A 469 -29.58 24.31 -1.59
CA GLY A 469 -29.49 23.32 -0.52
C GLY A 469 -28.08 23.24 0.06
N VAL A 470 -27.98 23.07 1.39
CA VAL A 470 -26.69 22.95 2.08
C VAL A 470 -26.69 21.72 2.97
N ALA A 471 -25.79 20.77 2.69
CA ALA A 471 -25.46 19.71 3.62
C ALA A 471 -24.31 20.14 4.53
N THR A 472 -24.31 19.70 5.79
CA THR A 472 -23.20 19.91 6.73
C THR A 472 -22.77 18.59 7.35
N MET A 473 -21.46 18.41 7.54
CA MET A 473 -20.89 17.19 8.10
C MET A 473 -20.02 17.54 9.31
N PHE A 474 -20.00 16.63 10.28
CA PHE A 474 -19.24 16.74 11.52
C PHE A 474 -18.35 15.50 11.65
N TYR A 475 -17.14 15.70 12.15
CA TYR A 475 -16.10 14.68 12.20
C TYR A 475 -15.52 14.58 13.61
N ASP A 476 -15.09 13.37 13.98
CA ASP A 476 -14.37 13.13 15.22
C ASP A 476 -12.85 13.39 15.08
N LEU A 477 -12.09 13.18 16.15
CA LEU A 477 -10.63 13.38 16.18
C LEU A 477 -9.86 12.43 15.23
N LEU A 478 -10.49 11.35 14.77
CA LEU A 478 -9.94 10.39 13.81
C LEU A 478 -10.38 10.70 12.37
N ASN A 479 -10.98 11.87 12.12
CA ASN A 479 -11.53 12.29 10.83
C ASN A 479 -12.63 11.35 10.31
N ARG A 480 -13.36 10.67 11.20
CA ARG A 480 -14.51 9.84 10.85
C ARG A 480 -15.78 10.67 10.97
N MET A 481 -16.74 10.44 10.07
CA MET A 481 -17.98 11.22 10.06
C MET A 481 -18.84 10.89 11.28
N GLU A 482 -18.86 11.77 12.27
CA GLU A 482 -19.71 11.62 13.46
C GLU A 482 -21.19 11.87 13.13
N SER A 483 -21.47 12.87 12.30
CA SER A 483 -22.84 13.12 11.83
C SER A 483 -22.91 13.92 10.54
N SER A 484 -24.05 13.84 9.87
CA SER A 484 -24.39 14.69 8.73
C SER A 484 -25.80 15.27 8.89
N VAL A 485 -26.00 16.46 8.36
CA VAL A 485 -27.30 17.13 8.26
C VAL A 485 -27.53 17.43 6.79
N ASP A 486 -28.65 16.95 6.24
CA ASP A 486 -29.02 17.17 4.85
C ASP A 486 -29.58 18.59 4.61
N PRO A 487 -29.78 19.01 3.34
CA PRO A 487 -30.34 20.33 3.01
C PRO A 487 -31.70 20.68 3.60
N ILE A 488 -32.45 19.69 4.10
CA ILE A 488 -33.76 19.87 4.73
C ILE A 488 -33.70 19.63 6.25
N ASN A 489 -32.50 19.78 6.83
CA ASN A 489 -32.20 19.76 8.26
C ASN A 489 -32.48 18.41 8.95
N ARG A 490 -32.30 17.30 8.23
CA ARG A 490 -32.40 15.95 8.78
C ARG A 490 -31.03 15.43 9.17
N ARG A 491 -30.88 15.00 10.41
CA ARG A 491 -29.60 14.53 10.97
C ARG A 491 -29.46 13.02 10.94
N THR A 492 -28.31 12.53 10.46
CA THR A 492 -27.86 11.14 10.62
C THR A 492 -26.61 11.14 11.50
N THR A 493 -26.50 10.23 12.46
CA THR A 493 -25.30 10.12 13.33
C THR A 493 -24.71 8.72 13.27
N TYR A 494 -23.39 8.64 13.32
CA TYR A 494 -22.63 7.40 13.26
C TYR A 494 -21.86 7.21 14.56
N THR A 495 -21.79 5.98 15.05
CA THR A 495 -20.97 5.61 16.20
C THR A 495 -20.00 4.55 15.74
N TYR A 496 -18.75 4.68 16.22
CA TYR A 496 -17.66 3.82 15.81
C TYR A 496 -17.04 3.10 17.00
N ASP A 497 -16.46 1.93 16.74
CA ASP A 497 -15.60 1.25 17.69
C ASP A 497 -14.12 1.68 17.54
N ALA A 498 -13.23 1.03 18.29
CA ALA A 498 -11.80 1.33 18.25
C ALA A 498 -11.08 0.76 17.01
N ALA A 499 -11.71 -0.05 16.17
CA ALA A 499 -11.15 -0.53 14.90
C ALA A 499 -11.73 0.23 13.69
N ASP A 500 -12.36 1.39 13.91
CA ASP A 500 -12.98 2.23 12.87
C ASP A 500 -14.21 1.61 12.19
N HIS A 501 -14.80 0.56 12.80
CA HIS A 501 -16.06 0.03 12.32
C HIS A 501 -17.23 0.89 12.80
N VAL A 502 -18.23 1.09 11.93
CA VAL A 502 -19.51 1.69 12.32
C VAL A 502 -20.29 0.67 13.15
N VAL A 503 -20.50 0.92 14.44
CA VAL A 503 -21.30 0.05 15.32
C VAL A 503 -22.76 0.49 15.43
N ALA A 504 -23.06 1.75 15.11
CA ALA A 504 -24.44 2.22 15.06
C ALA A 504 -24.65 3.35 14.07
N VAL A 505 -25.80 3.35 13.41
CA VAL A 505 -26.31 4.44 12.58
C VAL A 505 -27.66 4.85 13.10
N ARG A 506 -27.79 6.11 13.51
CA ARG A 506 -29.08 6.71 13.87
C ARG A 506 -29.54 7.59 12.73
N ASN A 507 -30.68 7.24 12.13
CA ASN A 507 -31.25 7.98 11.02
C ASN A 507 -32.05 9.22 11.49
N PRO A 508 -32.55 10.07 10.58
CA PRO A 508 -33.30 11.27 10.93
C PRO A 508 -34.62 11.06 11.67
N LEU A 509 -35.17 9.84 11.62
CA LEU A 509 -36.37 9.46 12.37
C LEU A 509 -36.03 8.93 13.77
N ASN A 510 -34.78 9.12 14.21
CA ASN A 510 -34.24 8.65 15.48
C ASN A 510 -34.22 7.12 15.64
N ARG A 511 -34.31 6.40 14.53
CA ARG A 511 -34.22 4.94 14.47
C ARG A 511 -32.75 4.53 14.37
N VAL A 512 -32.37 3.47 15.09
CA VAL A 512 -30.99 3.02 15.20
C VAL A 512 -30.83 1.66 14.52
N THR A 513 -29.89 1.56 13.60
CA THR A 513 -29.36 0.29 13.09
C THR A 513 -28.05 0.01 13.82
N THR A 514 -27.86 -1.21 14.32
CA THR A 514 -26.66 -1.63 15.05
C THR A 514 -25.93 -2.71 14.26
N TYR A 515 -24.62 -2.58 14.19
CA TYR A 515 -23.74 -3.54 13.55
C TYR A 515 -22.95 -4.28 14.63
N LEU A 516 -23.10 -5.60 14.67
CA LEU A 516 -22.44 -6.46 15.62
C LEU A 516 -21.22 -7.09 14.96
N TYR A 517 -20.06 -6.95 15.60
CA TYR A 517 -18.80 -7.50 15.13
C TYR A 517 -18.33 -8.61 16.09
N ASP A 518 -17.77 -9.68 15.53
CA ASP A 518 -16.99 -10.68 16.26
C ASP A 518 -15.53 -10.50 15.85
N GLY A 519 -14.75 -9.97 16.78
CA GLY A 519 -13.43 -9.41 16.48
C GLY A 519 -13.53 -8.28 15.45
N CYS A 520 -12.85 -8.44 14.31
CA CYS A 520 -12.83 -7.45 13.23
C CYS A 520 -13.80 -7.77 12.07
N LEU A 521 -14.74 -8.71 12.24
CA LEU A 521 -15.65 -9.13 11.17
C LEU A 521 -17.10 -8.89 11.55
N LEU A 522 -17.86 -8.28 10.63
CA LEU A 522 -19.29 -8.06 10.78
C LEU A 522 -20.02 -9.41 10.88
N GLN A 523 -20.80 -9.58 11.94
CA GLN A 523 -21.60 -10.78 12.21
C GLN A 523 -23.07 -10.57 11.89
N ALA A 524 -23.62 -9.42 12.27
CA ALA A 524 -25.02 -9.14 12.09
C ALA A 524 -25.26 -7.64 11.95
N GLU A 525 -26.27 -7.32 11.15
CA GLU A 525 -26.93 -6.04 11.12
C GLU A 525 -28.30 -6.20 11.79
N VAL A 526 -28.55 -5.40 12.82
CA VAL A 526 -29.81 -5.35 13.55
C VAL A 526 -30.46 -4.03 13.15
N ASP A 527 -31.54 -4.11 12.37
CA ASP A 527 -32.25 -2.91 11.95
C ASP A 527 -33.04 -2.31 13.12
N ALA A 528 -33.67 -1.17 12.87
CA ALA A 528 -34.43 -0.47 13.90
C ALA A 528 -35.71 -1.19 14.38
N LEU A 529 -36.11 -2.28 13.74
CA LEU A 529 -37.26 -3.10 14.09
C LEU A 529 -36.87 -4.34 14.93
N GLY A 530 -35.57 -4.67 15.02
CA GLY A 530 -35.04 -5.77 15.82
C GLY A 530 -34.70 -6.98 14.96
#